data_AF-A0A832KKY9-F1
#
_entry.id   AF-A0A832KKY9-F1
#
_cell.length_a   1.000
_cell.length_b   1.000
_cell.length_c   1.000
_cell.angle_alpha   90.00
_cell.angle_beta   90.00
_cell.angle_gamma   90.00
#
_symmetry.space_group_name_H-M   'P 1'
#
loop_
_entity.id
_entity.type
_entity.pdbx_description
1 polymer ?
#
loop_
_entity_poly.entity_id
_entity_poly.type
_entity_poly.pdbx_seq_one_letter_code
_entity_poly.pdbx_strand_id
1 'polypeptide(L)'
;MLVFCNDTHICPVGSFWNQDKGRDVRSLHTSKKIVILGAGRRGLGLAKHLIEEHKDVVIIDNSHERVATAVAKLDCLGILG
;
A
#
# COMPACT_ATOMS: atom_id res chain seq x y z
N MET A 1 0.22 1.37 -8.86
CA MET A 1 -0.62 0.17 -8.71
C MET A 1 0.32 -0.97 -8.41
N LEU A 2 0.32 -1.48 -7.18
CA LEU A 2 1.20 -2.58 -6.81
C LEU A 2 0.53 -3.89 -7.10
N VAL A 3 1.04 -4.58 -8.13
CA VAL A 3 0.66 -5.96 -8.40
C VAL A 3 1.56 -6.84 -7.53
N PHE A 4 0.95 -7.56 -6.58
CA PHE A 4 1.66 -8.62 -5.86
C PHE A 4 1.64 -9.89 -6.73
N CYS A 5 2.81 -10.29 -7.23
CA CYS A 5 3.02 -11.60 -7.83
C CYS A 5 3.08 -12.64 -6.70
N ASN A 6 2.26 -13.68 -6.82
CA ASN A 6 2.07 -14.70 -5.80
C ASN A 6 3.14 -15.79 -5.95
N ASP A 7 4.29 -15.65 -5.29
CA ASP A 7 5.17 -16.79 -4.94
C ASP A 7 6.08 -16.46 -3.76
N THR A 8 6.40 -17.49 -3.00
CA THR A 8 6.96 -17.51 -1.63
C THR A 8 8.42 -17.03 -1.54
N HIS A 9 8.70 -15.80 -1.96
CA HIS A 9 9.95 -15.11 -1.67
C HIS A 9 9.64 -13.68 -1.22
N ILE A 10 9.98 -13.36 0.03
CA ILE A 10 10.18 -11.97 0.44
C ILE A 10 11.36 -11.45 -0.38
N CYS A 11 11.06 -10.75 -1.47
CA CYS A 11 12.07 -10.03 -2.23
C CYS A 11 12.49 -8.79 -1.43
N PRO A 12 13.79 -8.50 -1.27
CA PRO A 12 14.23 -7.26 -0.63
C PRO A 12 13.63 -6.07 -1.38
N VAL A 13 12.96 -5.21 -0.62
CA VAL A 13 12.06 -4.12 -1.04
C VAL A 13 12.68 -3.05 -1.97
N GLY A 14 13.95 -3.17 -2.34
CA GLY A 14 14.68 -2.15 -3.12
C GLY A 14 14.47 -2.18 -4.63
N SER A 15 14.38 -3.36 -5.26
CA SER A 15 14.62 -3.46 -6.72
C SER A 15 13.36 -3.46 -7.59
N PHE A 16 12.20 -3.80 -7.03
CA PHE A 16 10.96 -3.98 -7.81
C PHE A 16 10.18 -2.67 -8.02
N TRP A 17 10.33 -1.72 -7.11
CA TRP A 17 9.50 -0.51 -7.04
C TRP A 17 9.87 0.60 -8.02
N ASN A 18 10.96 0.44 -8.78
CA ASN A 18 11.57 1.53 -9.54
C ASN A 18 11.30 1.48 -11.06
N GLN A 19 10.38 0.66 -11.56
CA GLN A 19 10.21 0.46 -13.02
C GLN A 19 8.89 0.90 -13.67
N ASP A 20 7.97 1.56 -12.95
CA ASP A 20 6.77 2.16 -13.56
C ASP A 20 6.76 3.70 -13.45
N LYS A 21 7.70 4.35 -14.14
CA LYS A 21 7.70 5.81 -14.32
C LYS A 21 6.97 6.17 -15.62
N GLY A 22 5.64 6.33 -15.52
CA GLY A 22 4.85 6.80 -16.65
C GLY A 22 3.41 7.15 -16.29
N ARG A 23 3.17 8.17 -15.46
CA ARG A 23 1.92 8.94 -15.47
C ARG A 23 2.08 10.29 -14.73
N ASP A 24 1.71 11.35 -15.44
CA ASP A 24 1.68 12.75 -15.00
C ASP A 24 0.63 12.94 -13.88
N VAL A 25 1.08 13.10 -12.63
CA VAL A 25 0.27 13.65 -11.53
C VAL A 25 0.79 15.05 -11.26
N ARG A 26 0.17 16.04 -11.91
CA ARG A 26 0.62 17.43 -11.88
C ARG A 26 0.71 17.96 -10.45
N SER A 27 1.93 18.35 -10.08
CA SER A 27 2.28 19.42 -9.14
C SER A 27 1.46 19.54 -7.84
N LEU A 28 1.70 18.64 -6.88
CA LEU A 28 1.38 18.90 -5.47
C LEU A 28 2.56 18.44 -4.61
N HIS A 29 2.81 19.18 -3.53
CA HIS A 29 3.89 18.98 -2.54
C HIS A 29 4.34 17.51 -2.38
N THR A 30 5.64 17.28 -2.31
CA THR A 30 6.28 15.95 -2.24
C THR A 30 6.00 15.13 -0.95
N SER A 31 4.77 15.14 -0.43
CA SER A 31 4.29 14.11 0.49
C SER A 31 3.87 12.90 -0.34
N LYS A 32 4.76 11.92 -0.46
CA LYS A 32 4.52 10.67 -1.20
C LYS A 32 3.46 9.84 -0.48
N LYS A 33 2.20 9.93 -0.94
CA LYS A 33 1.11 9.05 -0.50
C LYS A 33 1.14 7.75 -1.28
N ILE A 34 1.08 6.61 -0.58
CA ILE A 34 1.11 5.28 -1.15
C ILE A 34 -0.28 4.67 -1.06
N VAL A 35 -0.79 4.17 -2.19
CA VAL A 35 -2.10 3.51 -2.25
C VAL A 35 -1.92 2.01 -2.47
N ILE A 36 -2.51 1.20 -1.61
CA ILE A 36 -2.50 -0.27 -1.65
C ILE A 36 -3.91 -0.75 -2.00
N LEU A 37 -4.02 -1.57 -3.03
CA LEU A 37 -5.27 -2.21 -3.43
C LEU A 37 -5.25 -3.65 -2.88
N GLY A 38 -6.09 -3.91 -1.88
CA GLY A 38 -6.22 -5.19 -1.18
C GLY A 38 -5.67 -5.17 0.26
N ALA A 39 -6.57 -5.24 1.25
CA ALA A 39 -6.33 -5.36 2.69
C ALA A 39 -6.11 -6.82 3.14
N GLY A 40 -5.47 -7.63 2.29
CA GLY A 40 -5.09 -9.00 2.62
C GLY A 40 -3.80 -9.08 3.45
N ARG A 41 -3.41 -10.30 3.86
CA ARG A 41 -2.20 -10.54 4.69
C ARG A 41 -0.94 -9.85 4.17
N ARG A 42 -0.70 -9.87 2.86
CA ARG A 42 0.47 -9.27 2.21
C ARG A 42 0.38 -7.75 2.11
N GLY A 43 -0.79 -7.23 1.71
CA GLY A 43 -1.03 -5.78 1.64
C GLY A 43 -0.85 -5.11 2.99
N LEU A 44 -1.36 -5.74 4.06
CA LEU A 44 -1.17 -5.27 5.44
C LEU A 44 0.29 -5.33 5.90
N GLY A 45 1.01 -6.41 5.57
CA GLY A 45 2.43 -6.54 5.92
C GLY A 45 3.31 -5.47 5.26
N LEU A 46 3.00 -5.12 4.01
CA LEU A 46 3.65 -4.01 3.32
C LEU A 46 3.24 -2.66 3.90
N ALA A 47 1.93 -2.44 4.11
CA ALA A 47 1.41 -1.21 4.72
C ALA A 47 2.11 -0.92 6.06
N LYS A 48 2.28 -1.96 6.89
CA LYS A 48 2.97 -1.85 8.18
C LYS A 48 4.40 -1.31 8.04
N HIS A 49 5.20 -1.88 7.15
CA HIS A 49 6.58 -1.40 6.92
C HIS A 49 6.60 0.04 6.40
N LEU A 50 5.67 0.40 5.52
CA LEU A 50 5.61 1.76 4.97
C LEU A 50 5.20 2.80 6.02
N ILE A 51 4.29 2.44 6.92
CA ILE A 51 3.88 3.29 8.05
C ILE A 51 5.02 3.43 9.05
N GLU A 52 5.77 2.36 9.32
CA GLU A 52 7.00 2.40 10.13
C GLU A 52 8.07 3.31 9.53
N GLU A 53 8.13 3.43 8.21
CA GLU A 53 8.96 4.41 7.48
C GLU A 53 8.36 5.83 7.41
N HIS A 54 7.30 6.11 8.19
CA HIS A 54 6.60 7.39 8.25
C HIS A 54 6.00 7.84 6.91
N LYS A 55 5.49 6.89 6.11
CA LYS A 55 4.82 7.19 4.84
C LYS A 55 3.31 7.18 5.01
N ASP A 56 2.63 8.08 4.31
CA ASP A 56 1.18 8.14 4.26
C ASP A 56 0.63 6.97 3.41
N VAL A 57 -0.11 6.04 4.03
CA VAL A 57 -0.66 4.87 3.34
C VAL A 57 -2.20 4.91 3.30
N VAL A 58 -2.75 4.64 2.11
CA VAL A 58 -4.19 4.46 1.87
C VAL A 58 -4.43 3.03 1.39
N ILE A 59 -5.37 2.32 2.00
CA ILE A 59 -5.73 0.95 1.64
C ILE A 59 -7.16 0.93 1.10
N ILE A 60 -7.35 0.32 -0.06
CA ILE A 60 -8.66 0.14 -0.69
C ILE A 60 -8.95 -1.36 -0.81
N ASP A 61 -10.07 -1.83 -0.28
CA ASP A 61 -10.52 -3.23 -0.39
C ASP A 61 -12.05 -3.29 -0.44
N ASN A 62 -12.60 -4.32 -1.09
CA ASN A 62 -14.04 -4.48 -1.28
C ASN A 62 -14.72 -5.16 -0.07
N SER A 63 -13.94 -5.77 0.82
CA SER A 63 -14.43 -6.37 2.05
C SER A 63 -14.40 -5.37 3.19
N HIS A 64 -15.58 -5.00 3.68
CA HIS A 64 -15.71 -4.13 4.85
C HIS A 64 -14.94 -4.65 6.07
N GLU A 65 -14.98 -5.97 6.33
CA GLU A 65 -14.27 -6.58 7.46
C GLU A 65 -12.75 -6.38 7.35
N ARG A 66 -12.19 -6.50 6.14
CA ARG A 66 -10.75 -6.33 5.91
C ARG A 66 -10.33 -4.87 6.02
N VAL A 67 -11.10 -3.93 5.47
CA VAL A 67 -10.85 -2.50 5.61
C VAL A 67 -10.89 -2.09 7.09
N ALA A 68 -11.92 -2.52 7.83
CA ALA A 68 -12.03 -2.24 9.25
C ALA A 68 -10.85 -2.82 10.04
N THR A 69 -10.46 -4.06 9.74
CA THR A 69 -9.29 -4.70 10.36
C THR A 69 -7.99 -3.95 10.05
N ALA A 70 -7.84 -3.44 8.82
CA ALA A 70 -6.67 -2.68 8.40
C ALA A 70 -6.53 -1.39 9.21
N VAL A 71 -7.59 -0.57 9.25
CA VAL A 71 -7.63 0.71 9.98
C VAL A 71 -7.52 0.50 11.49
N ALA A 72 -8.06 -0.60 12.02
CA ALA A 72 -7.95 -0.92 13.45
C ALA A 72 -6.53 -1.34 13.87
N LYS A 73 -5.75 -1.94 12.95
CA LYS A 73 -4.41 -2.48 13.25
C LYS A 73 -3.27 -1.56 12.83
N LEU A 74 -3.50 -0.69 11.86
CA LEU A 74 -2.49 0.13 11.20
C LEU A 74 -2.95 1.58 11.10
N ASP A 75 -2.02 2.52 11.24
CA ASP A 75 -2.28 3.96 11.04
C ASP A 75 -2.35 4.27 9.53
N CYS A 76 -3.50 3.96 8.94
CA CYS A 76 -3.74 4.13 7.51
C CYS A 76 -5.18 4.54 7.23
N LEU A 77 -5.40 5.13 6.06
CA LEU A 77 -6.75 5.44 5.58
C LEU A 77 -7.35 4.23 4.85
N GLY A 78 -8.44 3.68 5.36
CA GLY A 78 -9.19 2.60 4.73
C GLY A 78 -10.35 3.10 3.88
N ILE A 79 -10.46 2.65 2.63
CA ILE A 79 -11.57 2.94 1.71
C ILE A 79 -12.22 1.62 1.30
N LEU A 80 -13.55 1.54 1.43
CA LEU A 80 -14.34 0.45 0.88
C LEU A 80 -14.59 0.73 -0.62
N GLY A 81 -14.21 -0.19 -1.50
CA GLY A 81 -14.28 -0.01 -2.96
C GLY A 81 -14.66 -1.23 -3.77
#